data_AF-A0A7V3UE60-F1
#
_entry.id   AF-A0A7V3UE60-F1
#
_cell.length_a   1.000
_cell.length_b   1.000
_cell.length_c   1.000
_cell.angle_alpha   90.00
_cell.angle_beta   90.00
_cell.angle_gamma   90.00
#
_symmetry.space_group_name_H-M   'P 1'
#
loop_
_entity.id
_entity.type
_entity.pdbx_description
1 polymer ?
#
loop_
_entity_poly.entity_id
_entity_poly.type
_entity_poly.pdbx_seq_one_letter_code
_entity_poly.pdbx_strand_id
1 'polypeptide(L)'
;MKNGHMHVNNGSEVAHIISQYIDFRQKSLYYHKKKTDAEKEYNKLLVTFGGEEKNFTLEQADKIFNAYREMQMNEELSRQAEEKFFVADEKLKELGRILFHATITADVAIPPVNGGIPHTKQVTVSFPNGEAFVV
;
A
#
# COMPACT_ATOMS: atom_id res chain seq x y z
N MET A 1 -24.27 40.44 18.85
CA MET A 1 -23.58 39.70 19.94
C MET A 1 -24.50 38.56 20.35
N LYS A 2 -24.19 37.27 20.30
CA LYS A 2 -22.93 36.53 20.24
C LYS A 2 -23.02 35.46 19.15
N ASN A 3 -21.87 35.20 18.55
CA ASN A 3 -21.64 34.24 17.48
C ASN A 3 -22.03 32.83 17.94
N GLY A 4 -23.00 32.22 17.25
CA GLY A 4 -23.15 30.76 17.24
C GLY A 4 -21.99 30.21 16.43
N HIS A 5 -20.93 29.77 17.12
CA HIS A 5 -19.82 29.07 16.49
C HIS A 5 -20.37 27.80 15.83
N MET A 6 -20.35 27.82 14.49
CA MET A 6 -20.31 26.64 13.65
C MET A 6 -19.31 25.63 14.24
N HIS A 7 -19.80 24.48 14.71
CA HIS A 7 -18.98 23.28 14.84
C HIS A 7 -18.74 22.74 13.44
N VAL A 8 -17.75 23.29 12.75
CA VAL A 8 -17.10 22.67 11.59
C VAL A 8 -15.73 22.20 12.10
N ASN A 9 -15.31 21.01 11.66
CA ASN A 9 -14.01 20.34 11.87
C ASN A 9 -13.85 19.52 13.19
N ASN A 10 -13.28 18.32 13.22
CA ASN A 10 -12.46 17.55 12.28
C ASN A 10 -12.58 16.05 12.64
N GLY A 11 -12.60 15.16 11.64
CA GLY A 11 -12.52 13.71 11.88
C GLY A 11 -11.31 13.37 12.76
N SER A 12 -11.52 12.52 13.75
CA SER A 12 -10.50 12.10 14.73
C SER A 12 -9.14 11.88 14.09
N GLU A 13 -8.10 12.57 14.57
CA GLU A 13 -6.71 12.40 14.12
C GLU A 13 -6.27 10.94 14.25
N VAL A 14 -6.72 10.26 15.31
CA VAL A 14 -6.52 8.83 15.51
C VAL A 14 -7.16 8.00 14.40
N ALA A 15 -8.42 8.30 14.06
CA ALA A 15 -9.12 7.61 12.96
C ALA A 15 -8.42 7.85 11.61
N HIS A 16 -7.86 9.05 11.41
CA HIS A 16 -7.08 9.39 10.23
C HIS A 16 -5.79 8.58 10.14
N ILE A 17 -5.01 8.49 11.23
CA ILE A 17 -3.76 7.70 11.29
C ILE A 17 -4.05 6.23 11.00
N ILE A 18 -5.08 5.65 11.62
CA ILE A 18 -5.48 4.25 11.39
C ILE A 18 -5.87 4.04 9.92
N SER A 19 -6.64 4.95 9.35
CA SER A 19 -7.07 4.86 7.95
C SER A 19 -5.88 4.95 6.98
N GLN A 20 -4.93 5.87 7.22
CA GLN A 20 -3.71 6.01 6.42
C GLN A 20 -2.85 4.76 6.48
N TYR A 21 -2.67 4.17 7.67
CA TYR A 21 -1.93 2.93 7.84
C TYR A 21 -2.54 1.80 6.99
N ILE A 22 -3.86 1.61 7.07
CA ILE A 22 -4.56 0.56 6.31
C ILE A 22 -4.43 0.79 4.80
N ASP A 23 -4.67 2.02 4.33
CA ASP A 23 -4.58 2.37 2.91
C ASP A 23 -3.16 2.17 2.36
N PHE A 24 -2.14 2.67 3.06
CA PHE A 24 -0.76 2.51 2.60
C PHE A 24 -0.27 1.07 2.69
N ARG A 25 -0.71 0.29 3.69
CA ARG A 25 -0.44 -1.16 3.74
C ARG A 25 -1.00 -1.86 2.51
N GLN A 26 -2.25 -1.56 2.15
CA GLN A 26 -2.90 -2.15 0.98
C GLN A 26 -2.23 -1.74 -0.33
N LYS A 27 -1.87 -0.46 -0.47
CA LYS A 27 -1.14 0.04 -1.64
C LYS A 27 0.24 -0.60 -1.76
N SER A 28 0.97 -0.71 -0.65
CA SER A 28 2.26 -1.40 -0.62
C SER A 28 2.13 -2.85 -1.12
N LEU A 29 1.16 -3.61 -0.60
CA LEU A 29 0.88 -4.98 -1.07
C LEU A 29 0.48 -5.04 -2.54
N TYR A 30 -0.34 -4.10 -3.00
CA TYR A 30 -0.77 -4.01 -4.40
C TYR A 30 0.41 -3.78 -5.35
N TYR A 31 1.25 -2.78 -5.07
CA TYR A 31 2.40 -2.47 -5.92
C TYR A 31 3.49 -3.53 -5.84
N HIS A 32 3.67 -4.16 -4.67
CA HIS A 32 4.55 -5.32 -4.54
C HIS A 32 4.10 -6.45 -5.47
N LYS A 33 2.80 -6.78 -5.49
CA LYS A 33 2.26 -7.79 -6.42
C LYS A 33 2.49 -7.39 -7.88
N LYS A 34 2.21 -6.13 -8.25
CA LYS A 34 2.44 -5.62 -9.61
C LYS A 34 3.90 -5.72 -10.03
N LYS A 35 4.84 -5.39 -9.14
CA LYS A 35 6.29 -5.58 -9.36
C LYS A 35 6.59 -7.05 -9.65
N THR A 36 6.15 -7.96 -8.77
CA THR A 36 6.40 -9.40 -8.94
C THR A 36 5.82 -9.96 -10.23
N ASP A 37 4.61 -9.54 -10.62
CA ASP A 37 3.97 -9.99 -11.85
C ASP A 37 4.71 -9.47 -13.10
N ALA A 38 5.16 -8.21 -13.10
CA ALA A 38 5.96 -7.64 -14.17
C ALA A 38 7.35 -8.29 -14.30
N GLU A 39 8.01 -8.57 -13.16
CA GLU A 39 9.28 -9.29 -13.13
C GLU A 39 9.16 -10.72 -13.69
N LYS A 40 8.07 -11.42 -13.35
CA LYS A 40 7.77 -12.75 -13.92
C LYS A 40 7.60 -12.69 -15.42
N GLU A 41 6.86 -11.71 -15.95
CA GLU A 41 6.66 -11.59 -17.40
C GLU A 41 7.97 -11.24 -18.11
N TYR A 42 8.76 -10.31 -17.57
CA TYR A 42 10.08 -9.99 -18.11
C TYR A 42 11.00 -11.22 -18.17
N ASN A 43 11.11 -11.96 -17.06
CA ASN A 43 11.93 -13.18 -17.01
C ASN A 43 11.40 -14.27 -17.95
N LYS A 44 10.08 -14.42 -18.07
CA LYS A 44 9.45 -15.34 -19.02
C LYS A 44 9.82 -14.97 -20.47
N LEU A 45 9.81 -13.69 -20.84
CA LEU A 45 10.18 -13.26 -22.19
C LEU A 45 11.67 -13.48 -22.47
N LEU A 46 12.54 -13.23 -21.49
CA LEU A 46 13.98 -13.53 -21.61
C LEU A 46 14.24 -15.03 -21.86
N VAL A 47 13.54 -15.91 -21.15
CA VAL A 47 13.65 -17.36 -21.34
C VAL A 47 13.05 -17.80 -22.69
N THR A 48 11.88 -17.28 -23.03
CA THR A 48 11.14 -17.66 -24.24
C THR A 48 11.89 -17.25 -25.51
N PHE A 49 12.48 -16.06 -25.53
CA PHE A 49 13.18 -15.54 -26.71
C PHE A 49 14.69 -15.78 -26.67
N GLY A 50 15.27 -16.04 -25.50
CA GLY A 50 16.72 -16.18 -25.33
C GLY A 50 17.33 -17.36 -26.07
N GLY A 51 16.61 -18.49 -26.16
CA GLY A 51 17.05 -19.70 -26.88
C GLY A 51 18.50 -20.12 -26.59
N GLU A 52 19.11 -20.89 -27.49
CA GLU A 52 20.54 -21.23 -27.42
C GLU A 52 21.44 -20.16 -28.09
N GLU A 53 20.90 -19.34 -29.02
CA GLU A 53 21.70 -18.44 -29.86
C GLU A 53 21.63 -16.94 -29.48
N LYS A 54 20.79 -16.52 -28.52
CA LYS A 54 20.63 -15.10 -28.08
C LYS A 54 20.48 -14.06 -29.21
N ASN A 55 19.95 -14.47 -30.37
CA ASN A 55 19.65 -13.58 -31.48
C ASN A 55 18.18 -13.18 -31.42
N PHE A 56 17.90 -11.95 -30.96
CA PHE A 56 16.54 -11.42 -30.89
C PHE A 56 16.17 -10.73 -32.19
N THR A 57 14.96 -10.99 -32.70
CA THR A 57 14.36 -10.11 -33.72
C THR A 57 14.07 -8.74 -33.11
N LEU A 58 13.96 -7.70 -33.94
CA LEU A 58 13.58 -6.36 -33.47
C LEU A 58 12.26 -6.37 -32.68
N GLU A 59 11.28 -7.17 -33.11
CA GLU A 59 10.00 -7.30 -32.42
C GLU A 59 10.15 -7.96 -31.03
N GLN A 60 11.00 -8.99 -30.91
CA GLN A 60 11.28 -9.63 -29.63
C GLN A 60 12.03 -8.70 -28.68
N ALA A 61 13.01 -7.95 -29.19
CA ALA A 61 13.75 -6.96 -28.42
C ALA A 61 12.81 -5.85 -27.90
N ASP A 62 11.88 -5.37 -28.72
CA ASP A 62 10.90 -4.37 -28.31
C ASP A 62 9.97 -4.89 -27.20
N LYS A 63 9.50 -6.13 -27.30
CA LYS A 63 8.68 -6.78 -26.25
C LYS A 63 9.44 -6.90 -24.92
N ILE A 64 10.69 -7.38 -24.96
CA ILE A 64 11.54 -7.48 -23.76
C ILE A 64 11.76 -6.10 -23.15
N PHE A 65 12.07 -5.10 -23.98
CA PHE A 65 12.30 -3.74 -23.51
C PHE A 65 11.08 -3.12 -22.85
N ASN A 66 9.89 -3.30 -23.44
CA ASN A 66 8.64 -2.81 -22.86
C ASN A 66 8.33 -3.49 -21.50
N ALA A 67 8.52 -4.81 -21.40
CA ALA A 67 8.36 -5.52 -20.13
C ALA A 67 9.37 -5.08 -19.06
N TYR A 68 10.63 -4.82 -19.46
CA TYR A 68 11.65 -4.26 -18.57
C TYR A 68 11.26 -2.87 -18.05
N ARG A 69 10.76 -2.00 -18.93
CA ARG A 69 10.30 -0.66 -18.53
C ARG A 69 9.12 -0.72 -17.57
N GLU A 70 8.17 -1.62 -17.80
CA GLU A 70 7.04 -1.83 -16.89
C GLU A 70 7.51 -2.35 -15.51
N MET A 71 8.47 -3.29 -15.49
CA MET A 71 9.07 -3.79 -14.26
C MET A 71 9.74 -2.66 -13.46
N GLN A 72 10.57 -1.83 -14.11
CA GLN A 72 11.24 -0.69 -13.48
C GLN A 72 10.24 0.34 -12.93
N MET A 73 9.18 0.64 -13.67
CA MET A 73 8.12 1.54 -13.21
C MET A 73 7.41 0.98 -11.96
N ASN A 74 7.06 -0.30 -11.97
CA ASN A 74 6.38 -0.94 -10.83
C ASN A 74 7.30 -1.07 -9.61
N GLU A 75 8.61 -1.24 -9.82
CA GLU A 75 9.60 -1.22 -8.75
C GLU A 75 9.65 0.12 -8.02
N GLU A 76 9.68 1.23 -8.76
CA GLU A 76 9.66 2.57 -8.16
C GLU A 76 8.34 2.86 -7.44
N LEU A 77 7.20 2.47 -8.02
CA LEU A 77 5.89 2.63 -7.36
C LEU A 77 5.79 1.80 -6.08
N SER A 78 6.35 0.58 -6.08
CA SER A 78 6.44 -0.27 -4.90
C SER A 78 7.26 0.40 -3.81
N ARG A 79 8.44 0.93 -4.15
CA ARG A 79 9.33 1.64 -3.22
C ARG A 79 8.62 2.84 -2.57
N GLN A 80 7.98 3.68 -3.37
CA GLN A 80 7.26 4.86 -2.85
C GLN A 80 6.07 4.47 -1.94
N ALA A 81 5.37 3.40 -2.27
CA ALA A 81 4.26 2.91 -1.46
C ALA A 81 4.75 2.33 -0.11
N GLU A 82 5.88 1.63 -0.12
CA GLU A 82 6.53 1.10 1.07
C GLU A 82 7.04 2.21 1.99
N GLU A 83 7.66 3.26 1.45
CA GLU A 83 8.07 4.43 2.23
C GLU A 83 6.89 5.10 2.95
N LYS A 84 5.78 5.31 2.24
CA LYS A 84 4.55 5.88 2.82
C LYS A 84 3.96 4.98 3.90
N PHE A 85 3.99 3.66 3.67
CA PHE A 85 3.54 2.69 4.66
C PHE A 85 4.40 2.76 5.93
N PHE A 86 5.74 2.80 5.80
CA PHE A 86 6.65 2.89 6.94
C PHE A 86 6.38 4.14 7.78
N VAL A 87 6.18 5.29 7.14
CA VAL A 87 5.84 6.53 7.86
C VAL A 87 4.52 6.41 8.62
N ALA A 88 3.50 5.79 8.03
CA ALA A 88 2.22 5.59 8.72
C ALA A 88 2.30 4.54 9.84
N ASP A 89 3.12 3.50 9.67
CA ASP A 89 3.38 2.49 10.70
C ASP A 89 4.04 3.10 11.94
N GLU A 90 5.04 3.95 11.75
CA GLU A 90 5.70 4.66 12.85
C GLU A 90 4.73 5.59 13.60
N LYS A 91 3.85 6.31 12.89
CA LYS A 91 2.79 7.12 13.53
C LYS A 91 1.80 6.27 14.32
N LEU A 92 1.44 5.10 13.80
CA LEU A 92 0.52 4.20 14.50
C LEU A 92 1.16 3.61 15.76
N LYS A 93 2.46 3.28 15.72
CA LYS A 93 3.23 2.86 16.89
C LYS A 93 3.37 3.96 17.93
N GLU A 94 3.63 5.19 17.50
CA GLU A 94 3.67 6.37 18.39
C GLU A 94 2.35 6.54 19.13
N LEU A 95 1.22 6.47 18.39
CA LEU A 95 -0.11 6.46 18.99
C LEU A 95 -0.27 5.31 19.99
N GLY A 96 0.23 4.11 19.68
CA GLY A 96 0.19 2.97 20.57
C GLY A 96 0.98 3.16 21.86
N ARG A 97 2.15 3.80 21.80
CA ARG A 97 2.95 4.14 22.99
C ARG A 97 2.20 5.10 23.90
N ILE A 98 1.48 6.08 23.34
CA ILE A 98 0.66 7.02 24.11
C ILE A 98 -0.50 6.29 24.80
N LEU A 99 -1.07 5.30 24.12
CA LEU A 99 -2.31 4.64 24.56
C LEU A 99 -2.13 3.34 25.35
N PHE A 100 -0.93 2.73 25.38
CA PHE A 100 -0.35 1.60 26.17
C PHE A 100 -1.24 0.43 26.69
N HIS A 101 -2.49 0.68 27.06
CA HIS A 101 -3.51 -0.29 27.48
C HIS A 101 -4.90 -0.02 26.85
N ALA A 102 -4.98 0.78 25.79
CA ALA A 102 -6.25 1.06 25.11
C ALA A 102 -6.53 0.11 23.94
N THR A 103 -7.82 -0.04 23.66
CA THR A 103 -8.34 -0.65 22.43
C THR A 103 -9.25 0.35 21.75
N ILE A 104 -9.11 0.47 20.43
CA ILE A 104 -9.93 1.34 19.58
C ILE A 104 -10.63 0.47 18.54
N THR A 105 -11.94 0.65 18.43
CA THR A 105 -12.73 0.07 17.35
C THR A 105 -13.11 1.17 16.37
N ALA A 106 -12.89 0.95 15.08
CA ALA A 106 -13.21 1.93 14.05
C ALA A 106 -13.79 1.25 12.82
N ASP A 107 -14.79 1.89 12.20
CA ASP A 107 -15.28 1.50 10.89
C ASP A 107 -14.47 2.24 9.83
N VAL A 108 -13.72 1.49 9.01
CA VAL A 108 -12.80 2.06 8.02
C VAL A 108 -13.29 1.71 6.63
N ALA A 109 -13.41 2.72 5.78
CA ALA A 109 -13.67 2.54 4.36
C ALA A 109 -12.41 1.99 3.68
N ILE A 110 -12.51 0.79 3.12
CA ILE A 110 -11.45 0.14 2.37
C ILE A 110 -11.63 0.44 0.88
N PRO A 111 -10.66 1.11 0.23
CA PRO A 111 -10.70 1.35 -1.19
C PRO A 111 -10.58 0.03 -1.98
N PRO A 112 -11.12 -0.02 -3.21
CA PRO A 112 -11.06 -1.21 -4.03
C PRO A 112 -9.62 -1.52 -4.46
N VAL A 113 -9.18 -2.75 -4.24
CA VAL A 113 -7.87 -3.25 -4.68
C VAL A 113 -8.08 -4.36 -5.70
N ASN A 114 -7.36 -4.33 -6.83
CA ASN A 114 -7.45 -5.34 -7.90
C ASN A 114 -8.86 -5.56 -8.47
N GLY A 115 -9.66 -4.50 -8.62
CA GLY A 115 -11.02 -4.60 -9.18
C GLY A 115 -12.09 -5.07 -8.19
N GLY A 116 -11.78 -5.14 -6.90
CA GLY A 116 -12.79 -5.36 -5.85
C GLY A 116 -13.78 -4.19 -5.71
N ILE A 117 -14.81 -4.39 -4.90
CA ILE A 117 -15.80 -3.35 -4.56
C ILE A 117 -15.35 -2.61 -3.29
N PRO A 118 -15.44 -1.27 -3.22
CA PRO A 118 -15.24 -0.55 -1.97
C PRO A 118 -16.20 -1.06 -0.89
N HIS A 119 -15.67 -1.28 0.31
CA HIS A 119 -16.48 -1.76 1.43
C HIS A 119 -15.96 -1.17 2.74
N THR A 120 -16.81 -1.11 3.75
CA THR A 120 -16.42 -0.72 5.10
C THR A 120 -16.13 -1.97 5.92
N LYS A 121 -15.02 -1.96 6.66
CA LYS A 121 -14.67 -3.03 7.61
C LYS A 121 -14.49 -2.42 9.00
N GLN A 122 -15.09 -3.05 10.00
CA GLN A 122 -14.75 -2.75 11.39
C GLN A 122 -13.37 -3.34 11.69
N VAL A 123 -12.45 -2.50 12.15
CA VAL A 123 -11.11 -2.89 12.59
C VAL A 123 -10.98 -2.63 14.07
N THR A 124 -10.26 -3.53 14.75
CA THR A 124 -9.89 -3.34 16.15
C THR A 124 -8.39 -3.12 16.22
N VAL A 125 -8.00 -2.00 16.82
CA VAL A 125 -6.61 -1.66 17.09
C VAL A 125 -6.37 -1.77 18.59
N SER A 126 -5.45 -2.64 18.98
CA SER A 126 -5.05 -2.84 20.37
C SER A 126 -3.62 -2.34 20.57
N PHE A 127 -3.36 -1.70 21.71
CA PHE A 127 -2.05 -1.12 22.01
C PHE A 127 -1.33 -1.72 23.23
N PRO A 128 -1.29 -3.06 23.42
CA PRO A 128 -0.67 -3.66 24.60
C PRO A 128 0.82 -3.35 24.67
N ASN A 129 1.29 -2.90 25.82
CA ASN A 129 2.69 -2.59 26.09
C ASN A 129 3.31 -1.57 25.11
N GLY A 130 2.48 -0.70 24.51
CA GLY A 130 2.93 0.32 23.56
C GLY A 130 3.18 -0.20 22.14
N GLU A 131 2.91 -1.47 21.87
CA GLU A 131 2.93 -2.07 20.53
C GLU A 131 1.53 -2.02 19.91
N ALA A 132 1.44 -1.61 18.64
CA ALA A 132 0.17 -1.50 17.93
C ALA A 132 -0.12 -2.78 17.12
N PHE A 133 -1.30 -3.37 17.33
CA PHE A 133 -1.79 -4.53 16.59
C PHE A 133 -3.12 -4.20 15.94
N VAL A 134 -3.25 -4.55 14.66
CA VAL A 134 -4.51 -4.41 13.90
C VAL A 134 -5.07 -5.78 13.60
N VAL A 135 -6.29 -6.05 14.05
CA VAL A 135 -7.04 -7.31 13.86
C VAL A 135 -8.26 -7.07 12.97
#